data_AF-A0A8T8HX89-F1
#
_entry.id   AF-A0A8T8HX89-F1
#
_cell.length_a   1.000
_cell.length_b   1.000
_cell.length_c   1.000
_cell.angle_alpha   90.00
_cell.angle_beta   90.00
_cell.angle_gamma   90.00
#
_symmetry.space_group_name_H-M   'P 1'
#
loop_
_entity.id
_entity.type
_entity.pdbx_description
1 polymer ?
#
loop_
_entity_poly.entity_id
_entity_poly.type
_entity_poly.pdbx_seq_one_letter_code
_entity_poly.pdbx_strand_id
1 'polypeptide(L)'
;LHALAHVPGFSAAIVHSGCYNRTRTPTGFQFERRSLWEAPSVYDAFSALRTADRLDRPVLIVHGLADTNPATPPDQAVELYRGIVANGGTARMVLIPDEEHNLRHFET
;
A
#
# COMPACT_ATOMS: atom_id res chain seq x y z
N LEU A 1 4.45 -5.72 -1.42
CA LEU A 1 3.71 -6.55 -0.45
C LEU A 1 3.24 -7.88 -0.99
N HIS A 2 2.84 -7.99 -2.26
CA HIS A 2 2.51 -9.29 -2.88
C HIS A 2 3.61 -10.35 -2.67
N ALA A 3 4.89 -10.01 -2.92
CA ALA A 3 6.01 -10.93 -2.65
C ALA A 3 6.09 -11.35 -1.17
N LEU A 4 5.88 -10.42 -0.23
CA LEU A 4 5.75 -10.78 1.19
C LEU A 4 4.56 -11.74 1.37
N ALA A 5 3.35 -11.45 0.91
CA ALA A 5 2.20 -12.37 1.13
C ALA A 5 2.37 -13.80 0.56
N HIS A 6 3.26 -14.04 -0.41
CA HIS A 6 3.32 -15.30 -1.17
C HIS A 6 4.68 -16.00 -1.24
N VAL A 7 5.79 -15.31 -0.93
CA VAL A 7 7.14 -15.88 -1.04
C VAL A 7 7.77 -16.02 0.35
N PRO A 8 8.06 -17.25 0.81
CA PRO A 8 8.58 -17.50 2.17
C PRO A 8 9.95 -16.85 2.48
N GLY A 9 10.77 -16.58 1.46
CA GLY A 9 12.13 -16.06 1.65
C GLY A 9 12.23 -14.63 2.15
N PHE A 10 11.14 -13.86 2.17
CA PHE A 10 11.16 -12.47 2.64
C PHE A 10 10.85 -12.37 4.14
N SER A 11 11.75 -11.72 4.87
CA SER A 11 11.65 -11.54 6.33
C SER A 11 10.83 -10.33 6.77
N ALA A 12 10.73 -9.28 5.95
CA ALA A 12 10.01 -8.05 6.25
C ALA A 12 9.76 -7.22 4.97
N ALA A 13 8.97 -6.15 5.08
CA ALA A 13 8.82 -5.15 4.02
C ALA A 13 8.84 -3.72 4.56
N ILE A 14 9.38 -2.81 3.76
CA ILE A 14 9.21 -1.37 3.91
C ILE A 14 8.45 -0.90 2.67
N VAL A 15 7.34 -0.21 2.85
CA VAL A 15 6.53 0.35 1.76
C VAL A 15 6.36 1.84 1.93
N HIS A 16 6.33 2.54 0.80
CA HIS A 16 6.27 3.98 0.75
C HIS A 16 5.19 4.43 -0.23
N SER A 17 4.37 5.42 0.17
CA SER A 17 3.41 6.16 -0.67
C SER A 17 2.66 5.30 -1.69
N GLY A 18 2.11 4.17 -1.25
CA GLY A 18 1.58 3.13 -2.14
C GLY A 18 0.10 3.27 -2.48
N CYS A 19 -0.27 2.80 -3.68
CA CYS A 19 -1.65 2.49 -4.02
C CYS A 19 -1.98 1.08 -3.50
N TYR A 20 -2.44 0.98 -2.26
CA TYR A 20 -2.67 -0.31 -1.58
C TYR A 20 -4.03 -0.92 -1.90
N ASN A 21 -4.99 -0.13 -2.39
CA ASN A 21 -6.30 -0.59 -2.83
C ASN A 21 -6.57 -0.12 -4.27
N ARG A 22 -6.31 -0.99 -5.26
CA ARG A 22 -6.43 -0.66 -6.68
C ARG A 22 -7.87 -0.46 -7.14
N THR A 23 -8.86 -0.90 -6.39
CA THR A 23 -10.27 -0.63 -6.74
C THR A 23 -10.59 0.87 -6.65
N ARG A 24 -9.77 1.66 -5.95
CA ARG A 24 -9.85 3.13 -5.92
C ARG A 24 -9.30 3.80 -7.19
N THR A 25 -8.65 3.06 -8.09
CA THR A 25 -8.19 3.54 -9.41
C THR A 25 -8.78 2.67 -10.53
N PRO A 26 -10.12 2.64 -10.74
CA PRO A 26 -10.80 1.56 -11.45
C PRO A 26 -10.72 1.61 -12.98
N THR A 27 -10.04 2.59 -13.57
CA THR A 27 -10.03 2.85 -15.02
C THR A 27 -8.74 2.41 -15.72
N GLY A 28 -7.92 1.60 -15.06
CA GLY A 28 -6.59 1.19 -15.52
C GLY A 28 -5.48 1.86 -14.72
N PHE A 29 -4.26 1.33 -14.84
CA PHE A 29 -3.06 1.83 -14.17
C PHE A 29 -1.80 1.31 -14.86
N GLN A 30 -0.69 2.06 -14.85
CA GLN A 30 0.60 1.69 -15.46
C GLN A 30 0.48 0.82 -16.74
N PHE A 31 0.58 -0.51 -16.61
CA PHE A 31 0.56 -1.49 -17.69
C PHE A 31 -0.77 -2.24 -17.87
N GLU A 32 -1.75 -2.01 -17.01
CA GLU A 32 -3.10 -2.54 -17.11
C GLU A 32 -4.02 -1.50 -17.75
N ARG A 33 -4.45 -1.78 -18.99
CA ARG A 33 -5.34 -0.89 -19.77
C ARG A 33 -6.82 -1.18 -19.53
N ARG A 34 -7.15 -2.36 -18.98
CA ARG A 34 -8.52 -2.77 -18.69
C ARG A 34 -9.00 -2.14 -17.39
N SER A 35 -10.29 -1.83 -17.34
CA SER A 35 -10.96 -1.36 -16.13
C SER A 35 -11.13 -2.47 -15.09
N LEU A 36 -11.51 -2.09 -13.87
CA LEU A 36 -11.81 -3.00 -12.76
C LEU A 36 -12.84 -4.07 -13.16
N TRP A 37 -13.84 -3.70 -13.95
CA TRP A 37 -14.91 -4.59 -14.37
C TRP A 37 -14.48 -5.57 -15.47
N GLU A 38 -13.47 -5.21 -16.27
CA GLU A 38 -12.93 -6.06 -17.32
C GLU A 38 -11.86 -7.04 -16.80
N ALA A 39 -11.16 -6.68 -15.74
CA ALA A 39 -10.05 -7.48 -15.19
C ALA A 39 -10.02 -7.52 -13.64
N PRO A 40 -11.12 -7.87 -12.95
CA PRO A 40 -11.22 -7.75 -11.49
C PRO A 40 -10.12 -8.51 -10.74
N SER A 41 -9.73 -9.69 -11.25
CA SER A 41 -8.67 -10.51 -10.66
C SER A 41 -7.30 -9.81 -10.65
N VAL A 42 -7.02 -8.97 -11.65
CA VAL A 42 -5.77 -8.19 -11.70
C VAL A 42 -5.78 -7.11 -10.63
N TYR A 43 -6.91 -6.42 -10.46
CA TYR A 43 -7.05 -5.39 -9.44
C TYR A 43 -6.94 -5.98 -8.03
N ASP A 44 -7.53 -7.15 -7.79
CA ASP A 44 -7.40 -7.85 -6.52
C ASP A 44 -5.94 -8.28 -6.27
N ALA A 45 -5.27 -8.85 -7.27
CA ALA A 45 -3.87 -9.28 -7.15
C ALA A 45 -2.89 -8.13 -6.85
N PHE A 46 -3.16 -6.93 -7.37
CA PHE A 46 -2.36 -5.72 -7.15
C PHE A 46 -2.81 -4.89 -5.93
N SER A 47 -3.90 -5.26 -5.26
CA SER A 47 -4.36 -4.59 -4.04
C SER A 47 -3.75 -5.25 -2.81
N ALA A 48 -2.70 -4.65 -2.24
CA ALA A 48 -2.10 -5.15 -1.00
C ALA A 48 -3.11 -5.27 0.16
N LEU A 49 -4.16 -4.44 0.15
CA LEU A 49 -5.25 -4.54 1.11
C LEU A 49 -5.99 -5.90 1.04
N ARG A 50 -6.07 -6.52 -0.14
CA ARG A 50 -6.71 -7.83 -0.34
C ARG A 50 -5.91 -9.00 0.24
N THR A 51 -4.65 -8.78 0.58
CA THR A 51 -3.78 -9.80 1.17
C THR A 51 -3.32 -9.43 2.58
N ALA A 52 -3.95 -8.44 3.22
CA ALA A 52 -3.57 -7.97 4.55
C ALA A 52 -3.63 -9.06 5.63
N ASP A 53 -4.55 -10.01 5.50
CA ASP A 53 -4.69 -11.20 6.34
C ASP A 53 -3.52 -12.20 6.21
N ARG A 54 -2.71 -12.04 5.16
CA ARG A 54 -1.54 -12.89 4.87
C ARG A 54 -0.21 -12.18 5.15
N LEU A 55 -0.25 -10.94 5.66
CA LEU A 55 0.94 -10.17 6.01
C LEU A 55 1.34 -10.46 7.47
N ASP A 56 1.87 -11.66 7.67
CA ASP A 56 2.31 -12.21 8.96
C ASP A 56 3.73 -11.79 9.38
N ARG A 57 4.50 -11.16 8.48
CA ARG A 57 5.85 -10.65 8.76
C ARG A 57 5.85 -9.14 8.94
N PRO A 58 6.85 -8.57 9.65
CA PRO A 58 6.91 -7.15 9.92
C PRO A 58 6.80 -6.27 8.67
N VAL A 59 5.88 -5.32 8.70
CA VAL A 59 5.72 -4.28 7.67
C VAL A 59 5.91 -2.90 8.28
N LEU A 60 6.80 -2.10 7.68
CA LEU A 60 6.87 -0.66 7.93
C LEU A 60 6.18 0.08 6.78
N ILE A 61 5.20 0.91 7.11
CA ILE A 61 4.47 1.75 6.17
C ILE A 61 4.92 3.20 6.39
N VAL A 62 5.39 3.86 5.34
CA VAL A 62 5.82 5.27 5.37
C VAL A 62 5.01 6.06 4.36
N HIS A 63 4.44 7.19 4.75
CA HIS A 63 3.66 8.02 3.83
C HIS A 63 3.79 9.50 4.21
N GLY A 64 3.93 10.37 3.21
CA GLY A 64 3.83 11.82 3.39
C GLY A 64 2.39 12.25 3.67
N LEU A 65 2.15 13.04 4.71
CA LEU A 65 0.80 13.44 5.12
C LEU A 65 0.18 14.47 4.15
N ALA A 66 1.01 15.16 3.38
CA ALA A 66 0.61 16.11 2.35
C ALA A 66 0.60 15.49 0.94
N ASP A 67 0.60 14.15 0.81
CA ASP A 67 0.51 13.49 -0.51
C ASP A 67 -0.83 13.83 -1.20
N THR A 68 -0.75 14.64 -2.26
CA THR A 68 -1.88 15.06 -3.08
C THR A 68 -2.14 14.15 -4.29
N ASN A 69 -1.37 13.08 -4.47
CA ASN A 69 -1.59 12.13 -5.55
C ASN A 69 -2.93 11.41 -5.34
N PRO A 70 -3.90 11.55 -6.27
CA PRO A 70 -5.23 10.97 -6.10
C PRO A 70 -5.22 9.44 -6.08
N ALA A 71 -4.18 8.80 -6.62
CA ALA A 71 -4.04 7.35 -6.61
C ALA A 71 -3.47 6.79 -5.29
N THR A 72 -2.80 7.63 -4.49
CA THR A 72 -2.11 7.22 -3.25
C THR A 72 -2.37 8.17 -2.08
N PRO A 73 -3.62 8.58 -1.80
CA PRO A 73 -3.91 9.41 -0.65
C PRO A 73 -3.44 8.73 0.66
N PRO A 74 -2.99 9.50 1.66
CA PRO A 74 -2.44 8.95 2.91
C PRO A 74 -3.38 8.01 3.66
N ASP A 75 -4.69 8.14 3.46
CA ASP A 75 -5.69 7.26 4.07
C ASP A 75 -5.58 5.81 3.60
N GLN A 76 -5.02 5.53 2.42
CA GLN A 76 -4.72 4.17 1.98
C GLN A 76 -3.64 3.51 2.85
N ALA A 77 -2.61 4.26 3.28
CA ALA A 77 -1.62 3.75 4.23
C ALA A 77 -2.26 3.41 5.57
N VAL A 78 -3.16 4.28 6.06
CA VAL A 78 -3.94 4.06 7.29
C VAL A 78 -4.85 2.83 7.15
N GLU A 79 -5.52 2.67 6.02
CA GLU A 79 -6.40 1.53 5.71
C GLU A 79 -5.62 0.22 5.71
N LEU A 80 -4.47 0.17 5.02
CA LEU A 80 -3.62 -1.02 5.01
C LEU A 80 -3.08 -1.33 6.41
N TYR A 81 -2.58 -0.33 7.15
CA TYR A 81 -2.10 -0.49 8.52
C TYR A 81 -3.16 -1.13 9.41
N ARG A 82 -4.38 -0.59 9.40
CA ARG A 82 -5.52 -1.13 10.15
C ARG A 82 -5.85 -2.55 9.71
N GLY A 83 -5.84 -2.82 8.40
CA GLY A 83 -6.09 -4.15 7.86
C GLY A 83 -5.09 -5.20 8.37
N ILE A 84 -3.79 -4.88 8.38
CA ILE A 84 -2.75 -5.78 8.88
C ILE A 84 -2.93 -6.04 10.38
N VAL A 85 -3.08 -4.97 11.17
CA VAL A 85 -3.22 -5.08 12.63
C VAL A 85 -4.50 -5.83 13.03
N ALA A 86 -5.63 -5.57 12.35
CA ALA A 86 -6.89 -6.25 12.61
C ALA A 86 -6.82 -7.77 12.37
N ASN A 87 -5.94 -8.22 11.47
CA ASN A 87 -5.68 -9.63 11.21
C ASN A 87 -4.54 -10.22 12.04
N GLY A 88 -4.04 -9.50 13.06
CA GLY A 88 -2.96 -9.97 13.94
C GLY A 88 -1.55 -9.86 13.37
N GLY A 89 -1.38 -9.21 12.21
CA GLY A 89 -0.07 -8.98 11.62
C GLY A 89 0.73 -7.90 12.35
N THR A 90 2.06 -7.92 12.16
CA THR A 90 2.96 -6.93 12.77
C THR A 90 3.21 -5.77 11.80
N ALA A 91 2.64 -4.60 12.10
CA ALA A 91 2.87 -3.39 11.31
C ALA A 91 3.25 -2.18 12.17
N ARG A 92 4.09 -1.31 11.60
CA ARG A 92 4.32 0.06 12.09
C ARG A 92 4.05 1.04 10.96
N MET A 93 3.63 2.24 11.33
CA MET A 93 3.34 3.30 10.38
C MET A 93 4.03 4.60 10.80
N VAL A 94 4.60 5.29 9.83
CA VAL A 94 5.18 6.63 9.97
C VAL A 94 4.45 7.53 8.97
N LEU A 95 3.78 8.55 9.50
CA LEU A 95 3.22 9.64 8.71
C LEU A 95 4.14 10.84 8.89
N ILE A 96 4.66 11.36 7.78
CA ILE A 96 5.61 12.48 7.81
C ILE A 96 4.84 13.77 7.49
N PRO A 97 4.74 14.72 8.45
CA PRO A 97 4.11 16.01 8.19
C PRO A 97 4.77 16.72 7.01
N ASP A 98 3.98 17.51 6.28
CA ASP A 98 4.42 18.40 5.19
C ASP A 98 5.11 17.73 3.98
N GLU A 99 5.33 16.41 4.01
CA GLU A 99 5.85 15.64 2.88
C GLU A 99 4.73 15.21 1.93
N GLU A 100 5.01 15.30 0.63
CA GLU A 100 4.10 14.88 -0.44
C GLU A 100 4.33 13.41 -0.84
N HIS A 101 4.01 13.05 -2.09
CA HIS A 101 4.20 11.71 -2.63
C HIS A 101 5.66 11.23 -2.60
N ASN A 102 6.61 12.15 -2.78
CA ASN A 102 8.04 11.89 -2.69
C ASN A 102 8.58 12.59 -1.45
N LEU A 103 9.33 11.87 -0.63
CA LEU A 103 10.03 12.46 0.53
C LEU A 103 11.21 13.27 0.02
N ARG A 104 11.24 14.57 0.33
CA ARG A 104 12.24 15.50 -0.21
C ARG A 104 12.99 16.29 0.86
N HIS A 105 12.44 16.40 2.06
CA HIS A 105 13.06 17.16 3.12
C HIS A 105 14.19 16.37 3.76
N PHE A 106 15.31 17.04 4.00
CA PHE A 106 16.37 16.54 4.84
C PHE A 106 16.20 17.14 6.23
N GLU A 107 16.17 16.29 7.25
CA GLU A 107 16.17 16.75 8.64
C GLU A 107 17.53 17.40 8.93
N THR A 108 17.52 18.67 9.33
CA THR A 108 18.71 19.47 9.69
C THR A 108 19.03 19.40 11.17
#